data_AF-A0A963NSF5-F1
#
_entry.id   AF-A0A963NSF5-F1
#
_cell.length_a   1.000
_cell.length_b   1.000
_cell.length_c   1.000
_cell.angle_alpha   90.00
_cell.angle_beta   90.00
_cell.angle_gamma   90.00
#
_symmetry.space_group_name_H-M   'P 1'
#
loop_
_entity.id
_entity.type
_entity.pdbx_description
1 polymer ?
#
loop_
_entity_poly.entity_id
_entity_poly.type
_entity_poly.pdbx_seq_one_letter_code
_entity_poly.pdbx_strand_id
1 'polypeptide(L)'
;MQPTVVMNHHRQTAIIVGKKGSKLEIIKLGKGRLTVTALAAQDIEAQGYTVSHYSPSQAARSYLNHGAGVSERARKYLEQIACTEYSDRLNLI
;
A
#
# COMPACT_ATOMS: atom_id res chain seq x y z
N MET A 1 12.13 4.75 -0.09
CA MET A 1 11.31 4.24 1.03
C MET A 1 10.92 2.82 0.71
N GLN A 2 10.92 1.92 1.70
CA GLN A 2 10.42 0.56 1.52
C GLN A 2 8.89 0.57 1.52
N PRO A 3 8.22 -0.15 0.59
CA PRO A 3 6.77 -0.30 0.62
C PRO A 3 6.33 -0.94 1.94
N THR A 4 5.31 -0.39 2.57
CA THR A 4 4.83 -0.85 3.88
C THR A 4 3.37 -1.25 3.78
N VAL A 5 3.05 -2.49 4.15
CA VAL A 5 1.66 -2.94 4.23
C VAL A 5 1.05 -2.40 5.51
N VAL A 6 -0.12 -1.79 5.40
CA VAL A 6 -0.91 -1.35 6.54
C VAL A 6 -2.30 -1.98 6.45
N MET A 7 -2.89 -2.25 7.61
CA MET A 7 -4.22 -2.81 7.72
C MET A 7 -5.00 -2.05 8.78
N ASN A 8 -6.27 -1.73 8.51
CA ASN A 8 -7.12 -1.09 9.52
C ASN A 8 -7.98 -2.08 10.30
N HIS A 9 -8.69 -1.59 11.32
CA HIS A 9 -9.59 -2.39 12.16
C HIS A 9 -10.70 -3.11 11.37
N HIS A 10 -11.04 -2.63 10.17
CA HIS A 10 -12.01 -3.28 9.27
C HIS A 10 -11.38 -4.31 8.33
N ARG A 11 -10.12 -4.69 8.56
CA ARG A 11 -9.33 -5.59 7.70
C ARG A 11 -9.19 -5.08 6.27
N GLN A 12 -9.30 -3.77 6.07
CA GLN A 12 -8.94 -3.18 4.80
C GLN A 12 -7.43 -3.09 4.74
N THR A 13 -6.84 -3.73 3.75
CA THR A 13 -5.42 -3.66 3.48
C THR A 13 -5.14 -2.41 2.63
N ALA A 14 -3.97 -1.82 2.83
CA ALA A 14 -3.41 -0.82 1.94
C ALA A 14 -1.88 -0.93 1.92
N ILE A 15 -1.25 -0.35 0.91
CA ILE A 15 0.21 -0.39 0.75
C ILE A 15 0.70 1.05 0.63
N ILE A 16 1.52 1.51 1.58
CA ILE A 16 2.24 2.77 1.46
C ILE A 16 3.41 2.53 0.51
N VAL A 17 3.49 3.30 -0.56
CA VAL A 17 4.45 3.10 -1.66
C VAL A 17 5.46 4.23 -1.82
N GLY A 18 5.25 5.35 -1.13
CA GLY A 18 6.17 6.48 -1.19
C GLY A 18 5.70 7.70 -0.43
N LYS A 19 6.39 8.81 -0.67
CA LYS A 19 6.08 10.14 -0.14
C LYS A 19 5.97 11.13 -1.29
N LYS A 20 5.01 12.05 -1.19
CA LYS A 20 4.86 13.20 -2.07
C LYS A 20 4.73 14.46 -1.20
N GLY A 21 5.84 15.19 -1.05
CA GLY A 21 5.94 16.28 -0.08
C GLY A 21 5.75 15.77 1.34
N SER A 22 4.83 16.39 2.09
CA SER A 22 4.47 15.98 3.46
C SER A 22 3.49 14.80 3.52
N LYS A 23 2.97 14.31 2.38
CA LYS A 23 1.96 13.26 2.32
C LYS A 23 2.58 11.90 1.94
N LEU A 24 1.97 10.83 2.41
CA LEU A 24 2.28 9.45 2.02
C LEU A 24 1.41 9.05 0.83
N GLU A 25 2.03 8.39 -0.15
CA GLU A 25 1.31 7.77 -1.26
C GLU A 25 0.91 6.35 -0.87
N ILE A 26 -0.39 6.07 -0.94
CA ILE A 26 -1.00 4.83 -0.46
C ILE A 26 -1.90 4.22 -1.52
N ILE A 27 -1.73 2.91 -1.77
CA ILE A 27 -2.59 2.09 -2.63
C ILE A 27 -3.68 1.49 -1.76
N LYS A 28 -4.93 1.84 -2.04
CA LYS A 28 -6.10 1.27 -1.36
C LYS A 28 -7.30 1.12 -2.30
N LEU A 29 -8.27 0.32 -1.90
CA LEU A 29 -9.53 0.17 -2.64
C LEU A 29 -10.37 1.45 -2.48
N GLY A 30 -10.66 2.10 -3.59
CA GLY A 30 -11.54 3.26 -3.66
C GLY A 30 -12.95 2.87 -4.13
N LYS A 31 -13.55 3.71 -4.99
CA LYS A 31 -14.86 3.47 -5.64
C LYS A 31 -14.77 2.31 -6.65
N GLY A 32 -14.57 1.09 -6.16
CA GLY A 32 -14.58 -0.14 -6.95
C GLY A 32 -13.31 -0.42 -7.75
N ARG A 33 -12.15 0.17 -7.43
CA ARG A 33 -10.84 -0.23 -7.96
C ARG A 33 -9.69 0.22 -7.05
N LEU A 34 -8.53 -0.42 -7.17
CA LEU A 34 -7.30 -0.02 -6.49
C LEU A 34 -6.72 1.24 -7.13
N THR A 35 -6.49 2.27 -6.33
CA THR A 35 -5.91 3.55 -6.76
C THR A 35 -4.79 4.02 -5.83
N VAL A 36 -3.91 4.87 -6.35
CA VAL A 36 -2.92 5.60 -5.54
C VAL A 36 -3.55 6.90 -5.06
N THR A 37 -3.53 7.13 -3.75
CA THR A 37 -3.98 8.37 -3.12
C THR A 37 -2.86 8.95 -2.26
N ALA A 38 -2.88 10.26 -2.02
CA ALA A 38 -1.91 10.92 -1.15
C ALA A 38 -2.62 11.39 0.13
N LEU A 39 -2.21 10.85 1.27
CA LEU A 39 -2.79 11.14 2.59
C LEU A 39 -1.73 11.65 3.56
N ALA A 40 -2.09 12.52 4.49
CA ALA A 40 -1.18 12.82 5.59
C ALA A 40 -1.04 11.60 6.51
N ALA A 41 0.08 11.49 7.23
CA ALA A 41 0.30 10.38 8.17
C ALA A 41 -0.82 10.31 9.24
N GLN A 42 -1.20 11.48 9.78
CA GLN A 42 -2.32 11.62 10.72
C GLN A 42 -3.66 11.10 10.16
N ASP A 43 -3.92 11.22 8.85
CA ASP A 43 -5.17 10.76 8.24
C ASP A 43 -5.18 9.23 8.09
N ILE A 44 -4.00 8.62 7.92
CA ILE A 44 -3.82 7.17 7.86
C ILE A 44 -4.03 6.58 9.26
N GLU A 45 -3.44 7.20 10.28
CA GLU A 45 -3.64 6.84 11.69
C GLU A 45 -5.10 7.00 12.12
N ALA A 46 -5.75 8.13 11.76
CA ALA A 46 -7.16 8.37 12.07
C ALA A 46 -8.11 7.38 11.36
N GLN A 47 -7.72 6.82 10.22
CA GLN A 47 -8.43 5.72 9.55
C GLN A 47 -8.18 4.36 10.21
N GLY A 48 -7.42 4.32 11.30
CA GLY A 48 -7.12 3.13 12.09
C GLY A 48 -6.12 2.18 11.42
N TYR A 49 -5.37 2.64 10.41
CA TYR A 49 -4.36 1.82 9.75
C TYR A 49 -3.13 1.66 10.65
N THR A 50 -2.73 0.40 10.86
CA THR A 50 -1.49 0.06 11.55
C THR A 50 -0.58 -0.75 10.62
N VAL A 51 0.73 -0.67 10.83
CA VAL A 51 1.69 -1.49 10.08
C VAL A 51 1.39 -2.97 10.28
N SER A 52 1.40 -3.72 9.18
CA SER A 52 1.24 -5.16 9.15
C SER A 52 2.57 -5.83 8.83
N HIS A 53 2.79 -7.01 9.40
CA HIS A 53 3.93 -7.88 9.04
C HIS A 53 3.73 -8.64 7.73
N TYR A 54 2.62 -8.39 7.02
CA TYR A 54 2.37 -9.00 5.73
C TYR A 54 3.35 -8.48 4.68
N SER A 55 3.91 -9.39 3.88
CA SER A 55 4.97 -9.04 2.94
C SER A 55 4.45 -8.10 1.84
N PRO A 56 5.13 -6.99 1.54
CA PRO A 56 4.70 -6.06 0.49
C PRO A 56 4.62 -6.71 -0.89
N SER A 57 5.53 -7.64 -1.20
CA SER A 57 5.54 -8.36 -2.48
C SER A 57 4.31 -9.27 -2.62
N GLN A 58 3.94 -9.98 -1.55
CA GLN A 58 2.74 -10.80 -1.49
C GLN A 58 1.47 -9.95 -1.61
N ALA A 59 1.39 -8.85 -0.87
CA ALA A 59 0.29 -7.89 -0.95
C ALA A 59 0.13 -7.34 -2.38
N ALA A 60 1.23 -6.99 -3.03
CA ALA A 60 1.20 -6.47 -4.39
C ALA A 60 0.69 -7.51 -5.39
N ARG A 61 1.13 -8.77 -5.29
CA ARG A 61 0.63 -9.88 -6.12
C ARG A 61 -0.86 -10.12 -5.91
N SER A 62 -1.32 -10.13 -4.65
CA SER A 62 -2.76 -10.23 -4.34
C SER A 62 -3.57 -9.10 -4.95
N TYR A 63 -3.03 -7.88 -4.97
CA TYR A 63 -3.68 -6.70 -5.54
C TYR A 63 -3.71 -6.71 -7.07
N LEU A 64 -2.65 -7.17 -7.73
CA LEU A 64 -2.63 -7.34 -9.19
C LEU A 64 -3.66 -8.37 -9.66
N ASN A 65 -3.89 -9.41 -8.86
CA ASN A 65 -4.89 -10.45 -9.10
C ASN A 65 -6.29 -10.09 -8.60
N HIS A 66 -6.48 -8.89 -8.03
CA HIS A 66 -7.74 -8.50 -7.42
C HIS A 66 -8.82 -8.16 -8.46
N GLY A 67 -10.01 -8.73 -8.28
CA GLY A 67 -11.13 -8.58 -9.23
C GLY A 67 -11.72 -7.17 -9.34
N ALA A 68 -11.49 -6.27 -8.38
CA ALA A 68 -12.00 -4.89 -8.47
C ALA A 68 -11.24 -4.02 -9.49
N GLY A 69 -10.23 -4.54 -10.18
CA GLY A 69 -9.44 -3.77 -11.13
C GLY A 69 -8.48 -2.78 -10.46
N VAL A 70 -7.52 -2.31 -11.24
CA VAL A 70 -6.35 -1.56 -10.76
C VAL A 70 -6.10 -0.39 -11.71
N SER A 71 -5.99 0.83 -11.18
CA SER A 71 -5.62 1.98 -12.03
C SER A 71 -4.22 1.79 -12.59
N GLU A 72 -3.94 2.36 -13.78
CA GLU A 72 -2.62 2.22 -14.42
C GLU A 72 -1.48 2.66 -13.50
N ARG A 73 -1.68 3.78 -12.79
CA ARG A 73 -0.70 4.27 -11.81
C ARG A 73 -0.48 3.29 -10.67
N ALA A 74 -1.54 2.72 -10.09
CA ALA A 74 -1.42 1.73 -9.03
C ALA A 74 -0.74 0.45 -9.53
N ARG A 75 -1.08 0.00 -10.74
CA ARG A 75 -0.50 -1.17 -11.38
C ARG A 75 1.03 -1.06 -11.49
N LYS A 76 1.55 0.07 -11.97
CA LYS A 76 3.00 0.31 -12.08
C LYS A 76 3.73 0.13 -10.74
N TYR A 77 3.20 0.70 -9.65
CA TYR A 77 3.77 0.49 -8.32
C TYR A 77 3.68 -0.99 -7.91
N LEU A 78 2.53 -1.64 -8.10
CA LEU A 78 2.33 -3.02 -7.68
C LEU A 78 3.24 -3.99 -8.44
N GLU A 79 3.43 -3.81 -9.75
CA GLU A 79 4.36 -4.61 -10.55
C GLU A 79 5.80 -4.44 -10.06
N GLN A 80 6.23 -3.20 -9.80
CA GLN A 80 7.54 -2.94 -9.22
C GLN A 80 7.69 -3.62 -7.86
N ILE A 81 6.64 -3.58 -7.02
CA ILE A 81 6.67 -4.16 -5.69
C ILE A 81 6.70 -5.70 -5.73
N ALA A 82 5.94 -6.30 -6.65
CA ALA A 82 5.82 -7.75 -6.80
C ALA A 82 7.10 -8.42 -7.35
N CYS A 83 7.88 -7.68 -8.14
CA CYS A 83 9.12 -8.14 -8.78
C CYS A 83 10.38 -7.85 -7.96
N THR A 84 10.29 -7.01 -6.93
CA THR A 84 11.43 -6.67 -6.07
C THR A 84 11.37 -7.47 -4.78
N GLU A 85 12.46 -8.16 -4.41
CA GLU A 85 12.59 -8.74 -3.08
C GLU A 85 12.83 -7.63 -2.05
N TYR A 86 11.78 -7.26 -1.32
CA TYR A 86 11.94 -6.41 -0.14
C TYR A 86 12.22 -7.30 1.07
N SER A 87 13.27 -6.97 1.81
CA SER A 87 13.56 -7.63 3.09
C SER A 87 12.35 -7.51 4.02
N ASP A 88 11.84 -8.62 4.54
CA ASP A 88 10.73 -8.63 5.51
C ASP A 88 11.12 -7.96 6.86
N ARG A 89 12.36 -7.51 7.01
CA ARG A 89 12.83 -6.70 8.14
C ARG A 89 12.47 -5.23 7.93
N LEU A 90 11.45 -4.76 8.65
CA LEU A 90 11.16 -3.34 8.86
C LEU A 90 12.41 -2.63 9.42
N ASN A 91 13.12 -1.88 8.58
CA ASN A 91 14.08 -0.90 9.07
C ASN A 91 13.30 0.36 9.46
N LEU A 92 12.95 0.43 10.74
CA LEU A 92 12.59 1.68 11.40
C LEU A 92 13.86 2.54 11.47
N ILE A 93 13.99 3.49 10.54
CA ILE A 93 14.89 4.65 10.67
C ILE A 93 14.04 5.89 10.92
#